data_AF-A0A1W9TIS3-F1
#
_entry.id   AF-A0A1W9TIS3-F1
#
_cell.length_a   1.000
_cell.length_b   1.000
_cell.length_c   1.000
_cell.angle_alpha   90.00
_cell.angle_beta   90.00
_cell.angle_gamma   90.00
#
_symmetry.space_group_name_H-M   'P 1'
#
loop_
_entity.id
_entity.type
_entity.pdbx_description
1 polymer ?
#
loop_
_entity_poly.entity_id
_entity_poly.type
_entity_poly.pdbx_seq_one_letter_code
_entity_poly.pdbx_strand_id
1 'polypeptide(L)'
;MKKHDAKWITKNEYDGPIFENLRYNYPDIPFLGVKIFRKTSGVFNPDTTDIDFSEYVTARYLIEFNMDFISRNINDAKSGDILAFFHPEDPEYPYHLMVFIEYNNEDYLIYHTGPIEGGGYIKIVKLKDFFKFDPSWLPIKENKYFLGIYKFKILML
;
A
#
# COMPACT_ATOMS: atom_id res chain seq x y z
N MET A 1 -11.55 1.31 -7.37
CA MET A 1 -10.90 0.18 -8.11
C MET A 1 -11.78 -0.26 -9.27
N LYS A 2 -11.25 -0.96 -10.28
CA LYS A 2 -12.07 -1.42 -11.42
C LYS A 2 -13.10 -2.44 -10.94
N LYS A 3 -14.28 -2.48 -11.58
CA LYS A 3 -15.31 -3.45 -11.24
C LYS A 3 -14.85 -4.86 -11.61
N HIS A 4 -14.85 -5.77 -10.64
CA HIS A 4 -14.65 -7.20 -10.86
C HIS A 4 -16.00 -7.86 -11.16
N ASP A 5 -16.56 -7.56 -12.34
CA ASP A 5 -17.86 -8.11 -12.75
C ASP A 5 -17.79 -9.60 -13.11
N ALA A 6 -18.93 -10.21 -13.43
CA ALA A 6 -19.00 -11.62 -13.80
C ALA A 6 -18.08 -11.96 -14.98
N LYS A 7 -17.91 -11.05 -15.95
CA LYS A 7 -17.00 -11.27 -17.08
C LYS A 7 -15.55 -11.30 -16.63
N TRP A 8 -15.15 -10.39 -15.74
CA TRP A 8 -13.82 -10.37 -15.14
C TRP A 8 -13.56 -11.64 -14.34
N ILE A 9 -14.51 -12.08 -13.52
CA ILE A 9 -14.38 -13.29 -12.69
C ILE A 9 -14.15 -14.52 -13.57
N THR A 10 -15.02 -14.74 -14.57
CA THR A 10 -14.87 -15.87 -15.50
C THR A 10 -13.56 -15.81 -16.28
N LYS A 11 -13.16 -14.62 -16.74
CA LYS A 11 -11.93 -14.44 -17.53
C LYS A 11 -10.66 -14.77 -16.72
N ASN A 12 -10.65 -14.49 -15.42
CA ASN A 12 -9.47 -14.68 -14.58
C ASN A 12 -9.55 -15.96 -13.72
N GLU A 13 -10.56 -16.81 -13.93
CA GLU A 13 -10.79 -18.03 -13.14
C GLU A 13 -10.76 -17.75 -11.63
N TYR A 14 -11.25 -16.58 -11.23
CA TYR A 14 -11.17 -16.12 -9.84
C TYR A 14 -12.21 -16.85 -8.99
N ASP A 15 -11.75 -17.58 -7.97
CA ASP A 15 -12.55 -18.34 -7.02
C ASP A 15 -12.56 -17.75 -5.60
N GLY A 16 -11.93 -16.59 -5.43
CA GLY A 16 -11.83 -15.88 -4.15
C GLY A 16 -13.09 -15.09 -3.77
N PRO A 17 -13.06 -14.40 -2.62
CA PRO A 17 -14.19 -13.62 -2.13
C PRO A 17 -14.55 -12.47 -3.08
N ILE A 18 -15.85 -12.33 -3.37
CA ILE A 18 -16.40 -11.17 -4.07
C ILE A 18 -16.87 -10.17 -3.02
N PHE A 19 -16.22 -9.01 -2.97
CA PHE A 19 -16.61 -7.93 -2.08
C PHE A 19 -17.71 -7.07 -2.69
N GLU A 20 -18.48 -6.37 -1.84
CA GLU A 20 -19.51 -5.45 -2.29
C GLU A 20 -18.95 -4.38 -3.23
N ASN A 21 -19.80 -3.90 -4.14
CA ASN A 21 -19.40 -2.86 -5.08
C ASN A 21 -19.06 -1.57 -4.31
N LEU A 22 -17.86 -1.04 -4.55
CA LEU A 22 -17.48 0.28 -4.08
C LEU A 22 -18.46 1.33 -4.63
N ARG A 23 -18.72 2.37 -3.83
CA ARG A 23 -19.55 3.52 -4.23
C ARG A 23 -19.11 4.14 -5.56
N TYR A 24 -17.80 4.15 -5.82
CA TYR A 24 -17.20 4.60 -7.08
C TYR A 24 -16.19 3.58 -7.59
N ASN A 25 -16.12 3.41 -8.92
CA ASN A 25 -15.16 2.52 -9.57
C ASN A 25 -14.10 3.35 -10.27
N TYR A 26 -12.85 2.88 -10.26
CA TYR A 26 -11.79 3.54 -11.03
C TYR A 26 -11.97 3.22 -12.53
N PRO A 27 -11.82 4.18 -13.45
CA PRO A 27 -11.38 5.56 -13.24
C PRO A 27 -12.52 6.58 -13.00
N ASP A 28 -13.77 6.12 -12.91
CA ASP A 28 -14.97 6.95 -12.75
C ASP A 28 -15.18 7.44 -11.30
N ILE A 29 -14.19 8.14 -10.76
CA ILE A 29 -14.23 8.75 -9.43
C ILE A 29 -14.57 10.24 -9.59
N PRO A 30 -15.68 10.74 -9.02
CA PRO A 30 -16.06 12.15 -9.18
C PRO A 30 -14.94 13.11 -8.82
N PHE A 31 -14.73 14.12 -9.66
CA PHE A 31 -13.69 15.15 -9.58
C PHE A 31 -12.25 14.66 -9.79
N LEU A 32 -11.89 13.49 -9.23
CA LEU A 32 -10.52 12.97 -9.26
C LEU A 32 -10.19 12.20 -10.54
N GLY A 33 -11.16 11.50 -11.12
CA GLY A 33 -10.93 10.59 -12.24
C GLY A 33 -9.84 9.58 -11.91
N VAL A 34 -8.73 9.66 -12.64
CA VAL A 34 -7.52 8.84 -12.43
C VAL A 34 -6.58 9.35 -11.34
N LYS A 35 -6.73 10.62 -10.92
CA LYS A 35 -5.84 11.31 -9.97
C LYS A 35 -6.27 11.02 -8.53
N ILE A 36 -6.08 9.78 -8.09
CA ILE A 36 -6.62 9.31 -6.80
C ILE A 36 -5.68 9.55 -5.61
N PHE A 37 -4.42 9.93 -5.85
CA PHE A 37 -3.45 10.12 -4.78
C PHE A 37 -3.21 11.60 -4.50
N ARG A 38 -3.29 11.96 -3.22
CA ARG A 38 -3.10 13.31 -2.72
C ARG A 38 -1.60 13.64 -2.55
N LYS A 39 -1.22 14.87 -2.90
CA LYS A 39 0.14 15.42 -2.83
C LYS A 39 0.30 16.54 -1.80
N THR A 40 -0.80 17.13 -1.33
CA THR A 40 -0.79 18.32 -0.46
C THR A 40 -1.69 18.10 0.75
N SER A 41 -1.47 18.85 1.84
CA SER A 41 -2.39 18.87 2.98
C SER A 41 -3.62 19.76 2.70
N GLY A 42 -4.57 19.81 3.63
CA GLY A 42 -5.72 20.73 3.57
C GLY A 42 -7.06 20.07 3.21
N VAL A 43 -8.08 20.91 3.05
CA VAL A 43 -9.44 20.48 2.70
C VAL A 43 -9.50 20.13 1.21
N PHE A 44 -10.37 19.19 0.82
CA PHE A 44 -10.61 18.91 -0.60
C PHE A 44 -11.26 20.11 -1.29
N ASN A 45 -10.72 20.52 -2.45
CA ASN A 45 -11.29 21.53 -3.31
C ASN A 45 -11.30 21.02 -4.76
N PRO A 46 -12.47 20.87 -5.40
CA PRO A 46 -12.56 20.34 -6.76
C PRO A 46 -11.80 21.21 -7.78
N ASP A 47 -11.71 22.52 -7.55
CA ASP A 47 -11.07 23.47 -8.47
C ASP A 47 -9.53 23.36 -8.46
N THR A 48 -8.95 22.71 -7.45
CA THR A 48 -7.49 22.54 -7.31
C THR A 48 -7.06 21.08 -7.46
N THR A 49 -7.93 20.20 -7.96
CA THR A 49 -7.66 18.76 -8.08
C THR A 49 -6.35 18.44 -8.80
N ASP A 50 -6.02 19.16 -9.87
CA ASP A 50 -4.80 18.91 -10.65
C ASP A 50 -3.51 19.26 -9.88
N ILE A 51 -3.62 20.20 -8.94
CA ILE A 51 -2.53 20.62 -8.06
C ILE A 51 -2.41 19.64 -6.90
N ASP A 52 -3.54 19.32 -6.26
CA ASP A 52 -3.59 18.56 -5.02
C ASP A 52 -3.50 17.05 -5.21
N PHE A 53 -3.81 16.54 -6.41
CA PHE A 53 -3.86 15.11 -6.69
C PHE A 53 -3.10 14.71 -7.96
N SER A 54 -2.70 13.44 -8.03
CA SER A 54 -2.05 12.83 -9.19
C SER A 54 -2.35 11.34 -9.29
N GLU A 55 -2.06 10.78 -10.46
CA GLU A 55 -2.19 9.34 -10.75
C GLU A 55 -1.15 8.49 -10.00
N TYR A 56 0.00 9.10 -9.68
CA TYR A 56 1.11 8.47 -8.98
C TYR A 56 1.69 9.45 -7.98
N VAL A 57 2.15 8.95 -6.84
CA VAL A 57 2.89 9.70 -5.84
C VAL A 57 4.00 8.84 -5.24
N THR A 58 4.98 9.48 -4.63
CA THR A 58 6.05 8.79 -3.91
C THR A 58 5.53 8.12 -2.63
N ALA A 59 6.27 7.15 -2.10
CA ALA A 59 5.94 6.51 -0.82
C ALA A 59 5.84 7.52 0.33
N ARG A 60 6.66 8.57 0.32
CA ARG A 60 6.56 9.69 1.27
C ARG A 60 5.18 10.34 1.25
N TYR A 61 4.67 10.70 0.08
CA TYR A 61 3.33 11.30 -0.05
C TYR A 61 2.20 10.33 0.27
N LEU A 62 2.39 9.04 0.02
CA LEU A 62 1.45 8.02 0.47
C LEU A 62 1.30 8.05 1.99
N ILE A 63 2.42 7.99 2.71
CA ILE A 63 2.48 8.00 4.17
C ILE A 63 1.92 9.31 4.73
N GLU A 64 2.32 10.46 4.18
CA GLU A 64 1.95 11.77 4.71
C GLU A 64 0.47 12.13 4.46
N PHE A 65 -0.07 11.79 3.28
CA PHE A 65 -1.38 12.32 2.87
C PHE A 65 -2.45 11.28 2.61
N ASN A 66 -2.08 10.05 2.23
CA ASN A 66 -3.03 9.06 1.70
C ASN A 66 -3.34 7.92 2.68
N MET A 67 -2.57 7.81 3.75
CA MET A 67 -2.71 6.74 4.74
C MET A 67 -2.85 7.31 6.14
N ASP A 68 -3.50 6.54 7.02
CA ASP A 68 -3.50 6.78 8.45
C ASP A 68 -2.64 5.75 9.15
N PHE A 69 -1.90 6.20 10.16
CA PHE A 69 -1.10 5.33 11.02
C PHE A 69 -2.00 4.47 11.90
N ILE A 70 -1.69 3.17 11.99
CA ILE A 70 -2.41 2.19 12.80
C ILE A 70 -1.63 1.87 14.06
N SER A 71 -0.44 1.28 13.92
CA SER A 71 0.37 0.80 15.05
C SER A 71 1.80 0.51 14.61
N ARG A 72 2.70 0.24 15.57
CA ARG A 72 4.03 -0.36 15.32
C ARG A 72 4.12 -1.82 15.78
N ASN A 73 3.03 -2.41 16.25
CA ASN A 73 2.95 -3.83 16.61
C ASN A 73 2.40 -4.61 15.41
N ILE A 74 3.22 -5.51 14.85
CA ILE A 74 2.87 -6.31 13.66
C ILE A 74 1.57 -7.12 13.84
N ASN A 75 1.24 -7.52 15.06
CA ASN A 75 0.02 -8.29 15.34
C ASN A 75 -1.27 -7.46 15.16
N ASP A 76 -1.17 -6.14 15.01
CA ASP A 76 -2.31 -5.26 14.74
C ASP A 76 -2.58 -5.12 13.23
N ALA A 77 -1.69 -5.64 12.36
CA ALA A 77 -1.82 -5.57 10.92
C ALA A 77 -2.97 -6.44 10.42
N LYS A 78 -3.67 -5.97 9.39
CA LYS A 78 -4.72 -6.70 8.69
C LYS A 78 -4.39 -6.78 7.22
N SER A 79 -4.93 -7.80 6.55
CA SER A 79 -4.80 -7.94 5.10
C SER A 79 -5.11 -6.64 4.35
N GLY A 80 -4.14 -6.16 3.55
CA GLY A 80 -4.21 -4.91 2.79
C GLY A 80 -3.56 -3.71 3.49
N ASP A 81 -3.17 -3.82 4.75
CA ASP A 81 -2.38 -2.79 5.43
C ASP A 81 -0.96 -2.70 4.86
N ILE A 82 -0.36 -1.52 4.98
CA ILE A 82 0.95 -1.18 4.44
C ILE A 82 1.96 -1.02 5.56
N LEU A 83 3.06 -1.77 5.49
CA LEU A 83 4.20 -1.61 6.36
C LEU A 83 5.16 -0.63 5.71
N ALA A 84 5.47 0.46 6.40
CA ALA A 84 6.36 1.50 5.89
C ALA A 84 7.72 1.48 6.60
N PHE A 85 8.77 1.59 5.80
CA PHE A 85 10.16 1.67 6.25
C PHE A 85 10.83 2.92 5.70
N PHE A 86 11.81 3.45 6.45
CA PHE A 86 12.63 4.58 6.04
C PHE A 86 14.11 4.31 6.29
N HIS A 87 14.89 4.14 5.22
CA HIS A 87 16.32 3.89 5.18
C HIS A 87 17.05 5.11 4.58
N PRO A 88 17.45 6.11 5.39
CA PRO A 88 18.10 7.32 4.89
C PRO A 88 19.44 7.08 4.19
N GLU A 89 20.05 5.91 4.39
CA GLU A 89 21.26 5.45 3.72
C GLU A 89 21.07 5.14 2.22
N ASP A 90 19.84 4.93 1.75
CA ASP A 90 19.48 4.90 0.34
C ASP A 90 18.98 6.30 -0.07
N PRO A 91 19.85 7.18 -0.61
CA PRO A 91 19.48 8.55 -0.89
C PRO A 91 18.49 8.68 -2.06
N GLU A 92 18.38 7.66 -2.92
CA GLU A 92 17.51 7.71 -4.10
C GLU A 92 16.10 7.22 -3.76
N TYR A 93 16.00 6.14 -2.98
CA TYR A 93 14.71 5.53 -2.60
C TYR A 93 14.64 5.22 -1.10
N PRO A 94 14.68 6.23 -0.21
CA PRO A 94 14.78 5.98 1.22
C PRO A 94 13.51 5.38 1.83
N TYR A 95 12.38 5.39 1.14
CA TYR A 95 11.11 4.83 1.64
C TYR A 95 10.76 3.54 0.94
N HIS A 96 10.42 2.52 1.73
CA HIS A 96 9.97 1.22 1.22
C HIS A 96 8.65 0.84 1.84
N LEU A 97 7.77 0.29 1.00
CA LEU A 97 6.44 -0.14 1.38
C LEU A 97 6.31 -1.65 1.13
N MET A 98 5.69 -2.34 2.07
CA MET A 98 5.30 -3.73 1.94
C MET A 98 3.81 -3.86 2.21
N VAL A 99 3.12 -4.74 1.49
CA VAL A 99 1.70 -5.04 1.74
C VAL A 99 1.65 -6.28 2.63
N PHE A 100 0.90 -6.20 3.73
CA PHE A 100 0.63 -7.34 4.59
C PHE A 100 -0.63 -8.07 4.12
N ILE A 101 -0.56 -9.40 4.06
CA ILE A 101 -1.68 -10.25 3.65
C ILE A 101 -1.72 -11.48 4.57
N GLU A 102 -2.90 -11.80 5.09
CA GLU A 102 -3.19 -13.05 5.77
C GLU A 102 -3.84 -13.99 4.76
N TYR A 103 -3.29 -15.19 4.61
CA TYR A 103 -3.83 -16.19 3.69
C TYR A 103 -3.57 -17.59 4.23
N ASN A 104 -4.62 -18.43 4.26
CA ASN A 104 -4.55 -19.80 4.79
C ASN A 104 -3.89 -19.91 6.17
N ASN A 105 -4.28 -19.02 7.10
CA ASN A 105 -3.74 -18.90 8.47
C ASN A 105 -2.22 -18.64 8.54
N GLU A 106 -1.65 -18.04 7.50
CA GLU A 106 -0.26 -17.61 7.46
C GLU A 106 -0.17 -16.15 7.03
N ASP A 107 0.81 -15.46 7.58
CA ASP A 107 1.07 -14.05 7.30
C ASP A 107 2.13 -13.91 6.22
N TYR A 108 1.86 -13.03 5.26
CA TYR A 108 2.72 -12.76 4.12
C TYR A 108 3.03 -11.29 3.99
N LEU A 109 4.24 -11.01 3.52
CA LEU A 109 4.66 -9.70 3.05
C LEU A 109 4.85 -9.76 1.53
N ILE A 110 4.24 -8.80 0.84
CA ILE A 110 4.42 -8.57 -0.59
C ILE A 110 5.17 -7.26 -0.78
N TYR A 111 6.30 -7.28 -1.47
CA TYR A 111 7.11 -6.08 -1.64
C TYR A 111 7.95 -6.13 -2.92
N HIS A 112 8.40 -4.96 -3.37
CA HIS A 112 9.31 -4.81 -4.49
C HIS A 112 10.76 -4.68 -4.01
N THR A 113 11.71 -5.34 -4.66
CA THR A 113 13.13 -5.35 -4.25
C THR A 113 13.91 -4.07 -4.57
N GLY A 114 13.23 -2.96 -4.86
CA GLY A 114 13.85 -1.75 -5.39
C GLY A 114 14.43 -1.92 -6.81
N PRO A 115 15.00 -0.88 -7.40
CA PRO A 115 15.54 -0.89 -8.76
C PRO A 115 16.95 -1.52 -8.80
N ILE A 116 17.06 -2.78 -8.39
CA ILE A 116 18.25 -3.59 -8.70
C ILE A 116 18.40 -3.70 -10.23
N GLU A 117 19.60 -4.02 -10.73
CA GLU A 117 19.86 -4.19 -12.16
C GLU A 117 18.75 -5.02 -12.84
N GLY A 118 18.02 -4.40 -13.78
CA GLY A 118 16.85 -4.99 -14.43
C GLY A 118 15.48 -4.53 -13.91
N GLY A 119 15.41 -3.58 -12.98
CA GLY A 119 14.16 -2.93 -12.56
C GLY A 119 13.47 -3.57 -11.35
N GLY A 120 14.10 -4.54 -10.70
CA GLY A 120 13.55 -5.24 -9.53
C GLY A 120 12.44 -6.24 -9.83
N TYR A 121 11.95 -6.89 -8.77
CA TYR A 121 10.85 -7.83 -8.86
C TYR A 121 10.00 -7.83 -7.59
N ILE A 122 8.78 -8.34 -7.71
CA ILE A 122 7.88 -8.55 -6.58
C ILE A 122 8.23 -9.86 -5.89
N LYS A 123 8.38 -9.80 -4.57
CA LYS A 123 8.51 -10.97 -3.70
C LYS A 123 7.26 -11.16 -2.85
N ILE A 124 6.91 -12.42 -2.61
CA ILE A 124 5.90 -12.83 -1.65
C ILE A 124 6.63 -13.74 -0.66
N VAL A 125 6.68 -13.34 0.61
CA VAL A 125 7.43 -14.05 1.65
C VAL A 125 6.57 -14.25 2.88
N LYS A 126 6.72 -15.39 3.55
CA LYS A 126 6.07 -15.60 4.86
C LYS A 126 6.72 -14.69 5.89
N LEU A 127 5.91 -14.00 6.69
CA LEU A 127 6.40 -13.11 7.74
C LEU A 127 7.34 -13.83 8.72
N LYS A 128 7.03 -15.08 9.09
CA LYS A 128 7.89 -15.89 9.99
C LYS A 128 9.28 -16.18 9.43
N ASP A 129 9.40 -16.33 8.11
CA ASP A 129 10.69 -16.52 7.45
C ASP A 129 11.39 -15.18 7.24
N PHE A 130 10.62 -14.09 7.21
CA PHE A 130 11.15 -12.74 7.07
C PHE A 130 12.06 -12.35 8.24
N PHE A 131 11.77 -12.85 9.44
CA PHE A 131 12.59 -12.68 10.65
C PHE A 131 14.02 -13.25 10.57
N LYS A 132 14.34 -14.02 9.52
CA LYS A 132 15.67 -14.58 9.29
C LYS A 132 16.56 -13.70 8.41
N PHE A 133 16.01 -12.64 7.82
CA PHE A 133 16.75 -11.71 6.97
C PHE A 133 17.39 -10.56 7.77
N ASP A 134 17.94 -9.59 7.07
CA ASP A 134 18.53 -8.39 7.64
C ASP A 134 17.59 -7.72 8.66
N PRO A 135 18.02 -7.58 9.93
CA PRO A 135 17.24 -6.97 11.01
C PRO A 135 16.70 -5.58 10.69
N SER A 136 17.35 -4.85 9.78
CA SER A 136 16.95 -3.50 9.38
C SER A 136 15.57 -3.44 8.72
N TRP A 137 15.07 -4.58 8.20
CA TRP A 137 13.75 -4.70 7.57
C TRP A 137 12.68 -5.28 8.47
N LEU A 138 12.98 -5.64 9.72
CA LEU A 138 11.99 -6.31 10.56
C LEU A 138 10.87 -5.34 11.00
N PRO A 139 9.59 -5.70 10.83
CA PRO A 139 8.47 -4.86 11.26
C PRO A 139 8.21 -4.98 12.77
N ILE A 140 9.23 -4.68 13.56
CA ILE A 140 9.18 -4.70 15.03
C ILE A 140 9.31 -3.29 15.60
N LYS A 141 8.71 -3.07 16.76
CA LYS A 141 8.64 -1.75 17.40
C LYS A 141 10.03 -1.16 17.72
N GLU A 142 11.02 -2.01 17.97
CA GLU A 142 12.39 -1.63 18.30
C GLU A 142 13.19 -1.21 17.06
N ASN A 143 12.76 -1.61 15.86
CA ASN A 143 13.44 -1.27 14.63
C ASN A 143 13.17 0.20 14.26
N LYS A 144 14.19 1.05 14.36
CA LYS A 144 14.12 2.48 14.02
C LYS A 144 13.74 2.75 12.55
N TYR A 145 14.05 1.82 11.65
CA TYR A 145 13.72 1.95 10.23
C TYR A 145 12.24 1.68 9.97
N PHE A 146 11.56 0.92 10.83
CA PHE A 146 10.14 0.63 10.71
C PHE A 146 9.29 1.78 11.24
N LEU A 147 8.67 2.52 10.32
CA LEU A 147 7.79 3.65 10.62
C LEU A 147 6.46 3.18 11.23
N GLY A 148 5.96 2.02 10.79
CA GLY A 148 4.76 1.39 11.32
C GLY A 148 3.85 0.81 10.24
N ILE A 149 2.65 0.47 10.68
CA ILE A 149 1.54 -0.05 9.88
C ILE A 149 0.62 1.10 9.54
N TYR A 150 0.20 1.15 8.28
CA TYR A 150 -0.58 2.22 7.70
C TYR A 150 -1.77 1.64 6.93
N LYS A 151 -2.90 2.33 6.98
CA LYS A 151 -4.10 1.97 6.21
C LYS A 151 -4.45 3.07 5.24
N PHE A 152 -4.77 2.70 4.01
CA PHE A 152 -5.24 3.65 3.01
C PHE A 152 -6.56 4.31 3.42
N LYS A 153 -6.62 5.64 3.34
CA LYS A 153 -7.82 6.45 3.62
C LYS A 153 -9.01 6.09 2.73
N ILE A 154 -8.74 5.72 1.47
CA ILE A 154 -9.78 5.34 0.51
C ILE A 154 -10.52 4.05 0.91
N LEU A 155 -9.97 3.25 1.82
CA LEU A 155 -10.59 2.02 2.34
C LEU A 155 -11.43 2.24 3.61
N MET A 156 -11.43 3.46 4.16
CA MET A 156 -12.16 3.81 5.39
C MET A 156 -13.44 4.62 5.11
N LEU A 157 -13.85 4.68 3.83
CA LEU A 157 -15.03 5.40 3.34
C LEU A 157 -16.27 4.52 3.28
#